data_AF-A0A670K9Y8-F1
#
_entry.id   AF-A0A670K9Y8-F1
#
_cell.length_a   1.000
_cell.length_b   1.000
_cell.length_c   1.000
_cell.angle_alpha   90.00
_cell.angle_beta   90.00
_cell.angle_gamma   90.00
#
_symmetry.space_group_name_H-M   'P 1'
#
loop_
_entity.id
_entity.type
_entity.pdbx_description
1 polymer ?
#
loop_
_entity_poly.entity_id
_entity_poly.type
_entity_poly.pdbx_seq_one_letter_code
_entity_poly.pdbx_strand_id
1 'polypeptide(L)'
;QFSFSFPPPQGYQRQLQYKHRDGSYSAFGESDGQGNTWLTAFVIKVFSKAEEYTFIDDEDIQAALRWLASNQQPDGSFANVGKLFHRTMKVRVFLTLCPATCFFLFQDPVVKNGLDYLKTTVSDTTDIYVQGLLAYVFTLAGDVAMRQMLLTKLDQQAIKSGTEENMIPRTAPASTENPWSQPESVSVELTAYVLMARLSPQNVSKEDIKKATDIVAWLAKQQNAYGGFASTQDTVVALQALAKYGAVTYTRSEDLLITVKSDKTFQQSFHLDDTNRLVLQQATLPDIPGEYTMQASGKGCGYVQVSDVLRYNIPPSKNEDTFTLDVKACPRSQQCHGEVGGWDLKWLMCNSSSSLDSYVGSRGTSNMAMIEVKMLSGFHPLMQQPLVKRVEIGEEHLTIYLDQVRKERQTYTLAMSQDIPVKDLKPAAVKVYDYYQPGRFFLMLKNSNIFNSLCFSQVCAACDLSSQIKPTIYVLWPSGVL
;
A
#
# COMPACT_ATOMS: atom_id res chain seq x y z
N GLN A 1 22.00 2.89 -23.31
CA GLN A 1 21.20 1.70 -22.94
C GLN A 1 21.29 1.54 -21.43
N PHE A 2 20.34 2.11 -20.69
CA PHE A 2 20.21 1.80 -19.27
C PHE A 2 19.32 0.57 -19.15
N SER A 3 19.94 -0.56 -18.86
CA SER A 3 19.26 -1.79 -18.46
C SER A 3 18.70 -1.54 -17.06
N PHE A 4 17.38 -1.42 -16.95
CA PHE A 4 16.69 -1.69 -15.69
C PHE A 4 16.77 -3.18 -15.45
N SER A 5 17.92 -3.66 -14.95
CA SER A 5 18.01 -5.00 -14.38
C SER A 5 17.44 -4.96 -12.96
N PHE A 6 16.11 -4.87 -12.83
CA PHE A 6 15.51 -5.85 -11.92
C PHE A 6 15.96 -7.20 -12.45
N PRO A 7 16.34 -8.21 -11.67
CA PRO A 7 16.54 -9.52 -12.24
C PRO A 7 15.14 -10.13 -12.45
N PRO A 8 14.50 -10.02 -13.64
CA PRO A 8 13.21 -10.65 -13.85
C PRO A 8 13.20 -12.16 -13.54
N PRO A 9 14.33 -12.94 -13.63
CA PRO A 9 14.29 -14.33 -13.21
C PRO A 9 14.02 -14.50 -11.71
N GLN A 10 14.55 -13.60 -10.86
CA GLN A 10 14.41 -13.75 -9.40
C GLN A 10 13.00 -13.41 -8.93
N GLY A 11 12.34 -12.41 -9.53
CA GLY A 11 10.96 -12.06 -9.21
C GLY A 11 10.00 -13.20 -9.54
N TYR A 12 10.13 -13.76 -10.75
CA TYR A 12 9.35 -14.91 -11.19
C TYR A 12 9.60 -16.14 -10.30
N GLN A 13 10.86 -16.54 -10.09
CA GLN A 13 11.20 -17.69 -9.24
C GLN A 13 10.72 -17.52 -7.79
N ARG A 14 10.78 -16.30 -7.24
CA ARG A 14 10.25 -16.02 -5.90
C ARG A 14 8.73 -16.14 -5.86
N GLN A 15 8.03 -15.71 -6.90
CA GLN A 15 6.57 -15.85 -6.99
C GLN A 15 6.14 -17.32 -7.02
N LEU A 16 6.91 -18.20 -7.65
CA LEU A 16 6.64 -19.64 -7.69
C LEU A 16 6.66 -20.31 -6.30
N GLN A 17 7.32 -19.73 -5.30
CA GLN A 17 7.29 -20.23 -3.92
C GLN A 17 5.89 -20.15 -3.28
N TYR A 18 5.00 -19.34 -3.85
CA TYR A 18 3.61 -19.16 -3.40
C TYR A 18 2.60 -19.95 -4.24
N LYS A 19 3.08 -20.76 -5.19
CA LYS A 19 2.27 -21.62 -6.06
C LYS A 19 1.91 -22.92 -5.32
N HIS A 20 0.68 -23.37 -5.49
CA HIS A 20 0.16 -24.66 -5.05
C HIS A 20 0.34 -25.72 -6.13
N ARG A 21 0.33 -26.99 -5.74
CA ARG A 21 0.39 -28.15 -6.66
C ARG A 21 -0.75 -28.18 -7.69
N ASP A 22 -1.90 -27.61 -7.37
CA ASP A 22 -3.06 -27.52 -8.25
C ASP A 22 -2.98 -26.36 -9.26
N GLY A 23 -1.90 -25.57 -9.23
CA GLY A 23 -1.69 -24.42 -10.11
C GLY A 23 -2.15 -23.08 -9.54
N SER A 24 -2.83 -23.07 -8.39
CA SER A 24 -3.32 -21.86 -7.75
C SER A 24 -2.23 -21.13 -6.94
N TYR A 25 -2.49 -19.89 -6.54
CA TYR A 25 -1.58 -19.09 -5.70
C TYR A 25 -2.28 -18.63 -4.42
N SER A 26 -1.55 -18.59 -3.31
CA SER A 26 -2.01 -18.00 -2.04
C SER A 26 -0.92 -17.16 -1.38
N ALA A 27 -1.27 -16.41 -0.32
CA ALA A 27 -0.33 -15.49 0.32
C ALA A 27 0.88 -16.20 0.94
N PHE A 28 0.72 -17.47 1.34
CA PHE A 28 1.76 -18.28 1.98
C PHE A 28 1.98 -19.64 1.30
N GLY A 29 1.58 -19.77 0.02
CA GLY A 29 1.71 -21.01 -0.76
C GLY A 29 1.07 -22.21 -0.07
N GLU A 30 1.72 -23.36 -0.13
CA GLU A 30 1.28 -24.63 0.48
C GLU A 30 1.10 -24.57 2.02
N SER A 31 1.54 -23.50 2.69
CA SER A 31 1.22 -23.29 4.12
C SER A 31 -0.24 -22.87 4.33
N ASP A 32 -0.91 -22.39 3.28
CA ASP A 32 -2.36 -22.22 3.25
C ASP A 32 -3.02 -23.53 2.79
N GLY A 33 -4.18 -23.88 3.36
CA GLY A 33 -4.85 -25.13 3.00
C GLY A 33 -5.49 -25.14 1.59
N GLN A 34 -5.51 -24.00 0.89
CA GLN A 34 -6.07 -23.85 -0.44
C GLN A 34 -5.57 -22.57 -1.12
N GLY A 35 -5.56 -22.57 -2.44
CA GLY A 35 -5.33 -21.39 -3.26
C GLY A 35 -6.36 -20.28 -3.09
N ASN A 36 -6.05 -19.12 -3.64
CA ASN A 36 -6.95 -17.98 -3.67
C ASN A 36 -7.31 -17.52 -5.08
N THR A 37 -8.61 -17.38 -5.37
CA THR A 37 -9.13 -16.98 -6.68
C THR A 37 -8.56 -15.66 -7.17
N TRP A 38 -8.55 -14.63 -6.30
CA TRP A 38 -8.08 -13.32 -6.70
C TRP A 38 -6.56 -13.28 -6.89
N LEU A 39 -5.80 -13.87 -5.96
CA LEU A 39 -4.34 -13.81 -6.03
C LEU A 39 -3.84 -14.59 -7.24
N THR A 40 -4.44 -15.74 -7.51
CA THR A 40 -4.16 -16.52 -8.71
C THR A 40 -4.39 -15.67 -9.97
N ALA A 41 -5.53 -15.00 -10.09
CA ALA A 41 -5.81 -14.14 -11.23
C ALA A 41 -4.85 -12.92 -11.31
N PHE A 42 -4.48 -12.34 -10.18
CA PHE A 42 -3.51 -11.24 -10.12
C PHE A 42 -2.11 -11.68 -10.56
N VAL A 43 -1.65 -12.86 -10.14
CA VAL A 43 -0.37 -13.43 -10.57
C VAL A 43 -0.36 -13.67 -12.07
N ILE A 44 -1.43 -14.25 -12.63
CA ILE A 44 -1.57 -14.44 -14.08
C ILE A 44 -1.48 -13.09 -14.81
N LYS A 45 -2.19 -12.06 -14.34
CA LYS A 45 -2.10 -10.70 -14.93
C LYS A 45 -0.66 -10.19 -14.97
N VAL A 46 0.12 -10.40 -13.91
CA VAL A 46 1.52 -9.97 -13.84
C VAL A 46 2.40 -10.81 -14.77
N PHE A 47 2.23 -12.13 -14.75
CA PHE A 47 3.00 -13.06 -15.58
C PHE A 47 2.79 -12.82 -17.06
N SER A 48 1.54 -12.70 -17.51
CA SER A 48 1.22 -12.41 -18.92
C SER A 48 1.75 -11.04 -19.40
N LYS A 49 2.03 -10.11 -18.48
CA LYS A 49 2.71 -8.85 -18.81
C LYS A 49 4.22 -8.94 -18.74
N ALA A 50 4.75 -9.85 -17.92
CA ALA A 50 6.17 -10.10 -17.80
C ALA A 50 6.72 -10.90 -19.00
N GLU A 51 5.90 -11.76 -19.64
CA GLU A 51 6.27 -12.54 -20.84
C GLU A 51 6.87 -11.70 -21.97
N GLU A 52 6.44 -10.44 -22.12
CA GLU A 52 6.98 -9.50 -23.12
C GLU A 52 8.46 -9.15 -22.87
N TYR A 53 8.96 -9.33 -21.65
CA TYR A 53 10.28 -8.85 -21.19
C TYR A 53 11.16 -9.95 -20.56
N THR A 54 10.59 -11.09 -20.17
CA THR A 54 11.29 -12.22 -19.56
C THR A 54 10.62 -13.53 -19.90
N PHE A 55 11.38 -14.62 -19.86
CA PHE A 55 10.82 -15.96 -19.93
C PHE A 55 9.94 -16.24 -18.72
N ILE A 56 8.71 -16.71 -18.98
CA ILE A 56 7.76 -17.28 -18.04
C ILE A 56 7.34 -18.63 -18.61
N ASP A 57 7.22 -19.66 -17.77
CA ASP A 57 6.75 -20.97 -18.23
C ASP A 57 5.24 -20.92 -18.51
N ASP A 58 4.85 -21.17 -19.76
CA ASP A 58 3.46 -21.21 -20.20
C ASP A 58 2.63 -22.19 -19.34
N GLU A 59 3.22 -23.29 -18.86
CA GLU A 59 2.51 -24.28 -18.03
C GLU A 59 2.08 -23.68 -16.68
N ASP A 60 2.83 -22.73 -16.13
CA ASP A 60 2.44 -22.04 -14.89
C ASP A 60 1.19 -21.18 -15.08
N ILE A 61 1.09 -20.51 -16.24
CA ILE A 61 -0.07 -19.69 -16.59
C ILE A 61 -1.26 -20.60 -16.92
N GLN A 62 -1.05 -21.64 -17.73
CA GLN A 62 -2.12 -22.56 -18.11
C GLN A 62 -2.68 -23.34 -16.93
N ALA A 63 -1.84 -23.77 -15.98
CA ALA A 63 -2.31 -24.43 -14.76
C ALA A 63 -3.19 -23.51 -13.91
N ALA A 64 -2.76 -22.25 -13.74
CA ALA A 64 -3.50 -21.25 -12.99
C ALA A 64 -4.84 -20.87 -13.67
N LEU A 65 -4.86 -20.75 -15.01
CA LEU A 65 -6.07 -20.53 -15.80
C LEU A 65 -7.06 -21.70 -15.69
N ARG A 66 -6.57 -22.94 -15.82
CA ARG A 66 -7.39 -24.17 -15.63
C ARG A 66 -8.01 -24.21 -14.24
N TRP A 67 -7.24 -23.89 -13.22
CA TRP A 67 -7.75 -23.81 -11.85
C TRP A 67 -8.81 -22.73 -11.69
N LEU A 68 -8.61 -21.52 -12.24
CA LEU A 68 -9.63 -20.46 -12.22
C LEU A 68 -10.91 -20.87 -12.94
N ALA A 69 -10.79 -21.45 -14.14
CA ALA A 69 -11.93 -21.94 -14.91
C ALA A 69 -12.75 -22.98 -14.14
N SER A 70 -12.09 -23.90 -13.42
CA SER A 70 -12.77 -24.89 -12.57
C SER A 70 -13.56 -24.28 -11.40
N ASN A 71 -13.27 -23.03 -11.03
CA ASN A 71 -13.95 -22.28 -9.98
C ASN A 71 -15.02 -21.30 -10.51
N GLN A 72 -15.33 -21.33 -11.81
CA GLN A 72 -16.46 -20.58 -12.37
C GLN A 72 -17.79 -21.31 -12.08
N GLN A 73 -18.76 -20.57 -11.59
CA GLN A 73 -20.11 -21.03 -11.30
C GLN A 73 -20.96 -21.11 -12.58
N PRO A 74 -22.08 -21.85 -12.57
CA PRO A 74 -22.96 -21.97 -13.74
C PRO A 74 -23.57 -20.64 -14.22
N ASP A 75 -23.69 -19.65 -13.33
CA ASP A 75 -24.17 -18.30 -13.66
C ASP A 75 -23.09 -17.39 -14.28
N GLY A 76 -21.85 -17.88 -14.42
CA GLY A 76 -20.71 -17.14 -14.93
C GLY A 76 -19.89 -16.40 -13.86
N SER A 77 -20.38 -16.35 -12.61
CA SER A 77 -19.64 -15.77 -11.49
C SER A 77 -18.46 -16.66 -11.06
N PHE A 78 -17.41 -16.08 -10.47
CA PHE A 78 -16.31 -16.88 -9.91
C PHE A 78 -16.51 -17.10 -8.41
N ALA A 79 -16.31 -18.34 -7.97
CA ALA A 79 -16.30 -18.67 -6.56
C ALA A 79 -15.14 -17.95 -5.85
N ASN A 80 -15.42 -17.34 -4.70
CA ASN A 80 -14.37 -16.77 -3.86
C ASN A 80 -13.74 -17.87 -3.01
N VAL A 81 -12.74 -18.52 -3.56
CA VAL A 81 -11.97 -19.60 -2.93
C VAL A 81 -10.74 -19.02 -2.26
N GLY A 82 -10.41 -19.56 -1.09
CA GLY A 82 -9.31 -19.10 -0.26
C GLY A 82 -9.67 -17.90 0.61
N LYS A 83 -8.76 -17.59 1.53
CA LYS A 83 -8.90 -16.42 2.40
C LYS A 83 -8.07 -15.29 1.85
N LEU A 84 -8.74 -14.31 1.25
CA LEU A 84 -8.11 -13.05 0.89
C LEU A 84 -8.96 -11.90 1.38
N PHE A 85 -8.31 -11.06 2.18
CA PHE A 85 -9.00 -10.21 3.12
C PHE A 85 -9.21 -8.80 2.54
N HIS A 86 -9.86 -8.71 1.38
CA HIS A 86 -10.41 -7.45 0.86
C HIS A 86 -11.82 -7.69 0.30
N ARG A 87 -12.85 -7.08 0.88
CA ARG A 87 -14.26 -7.36 0.52
C ARG A 87 -14.63 -6.97 -0.91
N THR A 88 -13.93 -6.00 -1.51
CA THR A 88 -14.19 -5.48 -2.87
C THR A 88 -13.70 -6.39 -4.01
N MET A 89 -13.38 -7.66 -3.71
CA MET A 89 -12.71 -8.60 -4.62
C MET A 89 -13.62 -9.34 -5.61
N LYS A 90 -14.95 -9.34 -5.45
CA LYS A 90 -15.86 -10.02 -6.40
C LYS A 90 -15.75 -9.47 -7.83
N VAL A 91 -15.52 -8.16 -7.97
CA VAL A 91 -15.38 -7.49 -9.27
C VAL A 91 -13.95 -7.60 -9.83
N ARG A 92 -12.96 -7.84 -8.95
CA ARG A 92 -11.53 -7.80 -9.30
C ARG A 92 -11.00 -9.06 -10.00
N VAL A 93 -11.67 -10.20 -9.88
CA VAL A 93 -11.30 -11.43 -10.63
C VAL A 93 -11.50 -11.22 -12.14
N PHE A 94 -12.59 -10.54 -12.53
CA PHE A 94 -12.85 -10.25 -13.94
C PHE A 94 -11.89 -9.20 -14.53
N LEU A 95 -11.43 -8.26 -13.71
CA LEU A 95 -10.41 -7.25 -14.07
C LEU A 95 -9.02 -7.80 -14.31
N THR A 96 -8.74 -9.01 -13.82
CA THR A 96 -7.44 -9.67 -13.96
C THR A 96 -7.47 -10.67 -15.12
N LEU A 97 -8.60 -11.33 -15.36
CA LEU A 97 -8.80 -12.20 -16.53
C LEU A 97 -8.89 -11.43 -17.86
N CYS A 98 -9.45 -10.21 -17.88
CA CYS A 98 -9.65 -9.47 -19.13
C CYS A 98 -8.35 -8.88 -19.75
N PRO A 99 -7.40 -8.30 -18.99
CA PRO A 99 -6.15 -7.77 -19.55
C PRO A 99 -5.00 -8.79 -19.64
N ALA A 100 -5.05 -9.94 -18.95
CA ALA A 100 -4.00 -10.95 -19.03
C ALA A 100 -3.92 -11.64 -20.41
N THR A 101 -4.96 -11.50 -21.23
CA THR A 101 -5.11 -12.29 -22.46
C THR A 101 -5.66 -11.46 -23.61
N CYS A 102 -5.05 -10.30 -23.83
CA CYS A 102 -5.44 -9.41 -24.91
C CYS A 102 -4.89 -9.92 -26.25
N PHE A 103 -5.55 -10.95 -26.82
CA PHE A 103 -5.89 -11.12 -28.25
C PHE A 103 -6.64 -12.44 -28.50
N PHE A 104 -6.46 -13.47 -27.65
CA PHE A 104 -6.96 -14.83 -27.90
C PHE A 104 -8.22 -15.25 -27.13
N LEU A 105 -8.61 -14.60 -26.02
CA LEU A 105 -9.69 -15.11 -25.15
C LEU A 105 -11.09 -14.47 -25.34
N PHE A 106 -11.33 -13.64 -26.34
CA PHE A 106 -12.73 -13.28 -26.68
C PHE A 106 -13.57 -14.48 -27.14
N GLN A 107 -12.91 -15.59 -27.49
CA GLN A 107 -13.54 -16.86 -27.84
C GLN A 107 -13.55 -17.86 -26.69
N ASP A 108 -12.97 -17.54 -25.53
CA ASP A 108 -12.98 -18.43 -24.38
C ASP A 108 -14.37 -18.43 -23.71
N PRO A 109 -15.04 -19.59 -23.62
CA PRO A 109 -16.33 -19.71 -22.95
C PRO A 109 -16.34 -19.15 -21.52
N VAL A 110 -15.23 -19.28 -20.79
CA VAL A 110 -15.09 -18.82 -19.41
C VAL A 110 -15.19 -17.29 -19.33
N VAL A 111 -14.48 -16.58 -20.23
CA VAL A 111 -14.50 -15.12 -20.27
C VAL A 111 -15.87 -14.62 -20.71
N LYS A 112 -16.46 -15.25 -21.73
CA LYS A 112 -17.80 -14.88 -22.23
C LYS A 112 -18.87 -15.01 -21.14
N ASN A 113 -18.95 -16.17 -20.49
CA ASN A 113 -19.90 -16.41 -19.40
C ASN A 113 -19.71 -15.39 -18.26
N GLY A 114 -18.46 -15.05 -17.97
CA GLY A 114 -18.12 -14.03 -16.99
C GLY A 114 -18.61 -12.63 -17.35
N LEU A 115 -18.41 -12.21 -18.60
CA LEU A 115 -18.88 -10.92 -19.09
C LEU A 115 -20.42 -10.85 -19.09
N ASP A 116 -21.09 -11.94 -19.46
CA ASP A 116 -22.56 -12.00 -19.44
C ASP A 116 -23.11 -11.84 -18.00
N TYR A 117 -22.47 -12.47 -17.01
CA TYR A 117 -22.78 -12.26 -15.58
C TYR A 117 -22.55 -10.80 -15.14
N LEU A 118 -21.47 -10.16 -15.58
CA LEU A 118 -21.20 -8.77 -15.23
C LEU A 118 -22.23 -7.82 -15.84
N LYS A 119 -22.71 -8.08 -17.05
CA LYS A 119 -23.73 -7.25 -17.70
C LYS A 119 -25.04 -7.21 -16.92
N THR A 120 -25.45 -8.32 -16.30
CA THR A 120 -26.63 -8.33 -15.43
C THR A 120 -26.38 -7.50 -14.16
N THR A 121 -25.17 -7.59 -13.59
CA THR A 121 -24.75 -6.85 -12.39
C THR A 121 -24.68 -5.33 -12.59
N VAL A 122 -24.32 -4.85 -13.80
CA VAL A 122 -24.21 -3.41 -14.13
C VAL A 122 -25.53 -2.67 -13.90
N SER A 123 -26.66 -3.32 -14.16
CA SER A 123 -27.99 -2.71 -14.02
C SER A 123 -28.35 -2.42 -12.56
N ASP A 124 -27.83 -3.24 -11.63
CA ASP A 124 -28.25 -3.24 -10.23
C ASP A 124 -27.31 -2.46 -9.30
N THR A 125 -26.10 -2.11 -9.76
CA THR A 125 -25.07 -1.53 -8.88
C THR A 125 -25.09 0.00 -8.85
N THR A 126 -25.22 0.55 -7.63
CA THR A 126 -25.05 1.99 -7.34
C THR A 126 -23.68 2.33 -6.76
N ASP A 127 -22.83 1.31 -6.53
CA ASP A 127 -21.50 1.50 -5.95
C ASP A 127 -20.55 2.07 -7.00
N ILE A 128 -20.10 3.31 -6.78
CA ILE A 128 -19.23 4.06 -7.69
C ILE A 128 -17.90 3.32 -7.93
N TYR A 129 -17.42 2.60 -6.92
CA TYR A 129 -16.18 1.86 -7.01
C TYR A 129 -16.35 0.70 -7.99
N VAL A 130 -17.44 -0.06 -7.83
CA VAL A 130 -17.80 -1.15 -8.74
C VAL A 130 -18.02 -0.63 -10.16
N GLN A 131 -18.70 0.51 -10.33
CA GLN A 131 -18.92 1.13 -11.64
C GLN A 131 -17.59 1.49 -12.35
N GLY A 132 -16.63 2.08 -11.63
CA GLY A 132 -15.32 2.44 -12.21
C GLY A 132 -14.50 1.23 -12.65
N LEU A 133 -14.54 0.17 -11.85
CA LEU A 133 -13.92 -1.11 -12.17
C LEU A 133 -14.57 -1.74 -13.42
N LEU A 134 -15.91 -1.82 -13.45
CA LEU A 134 -16.64 -2.36 -14.59
C LEU A 134 -16.41 -1.53 -15.86
N ALA A 135 -16.29 -0.20 -15.75
CA ALA A 135 -15.99 0.65 -16.89
C ALA A 135 -14.68 0.21 -17.57
N TYR A 136 -13.65 -0.11 -16.78
CA TYR A 136 -12.39 -0.62 -17.32
C TYR A 136 -12.52 -2.04 -17.88
N VAL A 137 -13.25 -2.95 -17.22
CA VAL A 137 -13.52 -4.30 -17.76
C VAL A 137 -14.17 -4.22 -19.14
N PHE A 138 -15.24 -3.42 -19.29
CA PHE A 138 -15.95 -3.31 -20.57
C PHE A 138 -15.15 -2.56 -21.63
N THR A 139 -14.25 -1.63 -21.24
CA THR A 139 -13.26 -1.06 -22.17
C THR A 139 -12.34 -2.15 -22.73
N LEU A 140 -11.80 -3.02 -21.87
CA LEU A 140 -10.95 -4.13 -22.31
C LEU A 140 -11.72 -5.15 -23.14
N ALA A 141 -12.98 -5.39 -22.79
CA ALA A 141 -13.89 -6.28 -23.50
C ALA A 141 -14.40 -5.69 -24.85
N GLY A 142 -14.03 -4.46 -25.20
CA GLY A 142 -14.49 -3.80 -26.42
C GLY A 142 -15.99 -3.46 -26.44
N ASP A 143 -16.70 -3.57 -25.31
CA ASP A 143 -18.11 -3.22 -25.20
C ASP A 143 -18.27 -1.70 -25.01
N VAL A 144 -18.25 -0.98 -26.13
CA VAL A 144 -18.28 0.48 -26.17
C VAL A 144 -19.57 1.04 -25.53
N ALA A 145 -20.70 0.35 -25.68
CA ALA A 145 -21.98 0.80 -25.15
C ALA A 145 -22.01 0.75 -23.62
N MET A 146 -21.61 -0.38 -23.02
CA MET A 146 -21.52 -0.51 -21.56
C MET A 146 -20.48 0.43 -20.96
N ARG A 147 -19.30 0.55 -21.61
CA ARG A 147 -18.27 1.51 -21.21
C ARG A 147 -18.83 2.93 -21.16
N GLN A 148 -19.48 3.39 -22.23
CA GLN A 148 -19.99 4.76 -22.31
C GLN A 148 -21.09 5.02 -21.28
N MET A 149 -21.97 4.04 -21.06
CA MET A 149 -23.00 4.13 -20.02
C MET A 149 -22.37 4.31 -18.63
N LEU A 150 -21.38 3.47 -18.28
CA LEU A 150 -20.71 3.51 -16.98
C LEU A 150 -19.92 4.80 -16.78
N LEU A 151 -19.14 5.25 -17.78
CA LEU A 151 -18.41 6.51 -17.71
C LEU A 151 -19.34 7.72 -17.57
N THR A 152 -20.48 7.73 -18.26
CA THR A 152 -21.50 8.78 -18.11
C THR A 152 -22.09 8.79 -16.69
N LYS A 153 -22.42 7.61 -16.13
CA LYS A 153 -22.91 7.49 -14.74
C LYS A 153 -21.88 8.00 -13.73
N LEU A 154 -20.60 7.67 -13.92
CA LEU A 154 -19.49 8.12 -13.07
C LEU A 154 -19.27 9.63 -13.17
N ASP A 155 -19.35 10.20 -14.38
CA ASP A 155 -19.23 11.65 -14.59
C ASP A 155 -20.36 12.41 -13.88
N GLN A 156 -21.58 11.86 -13.84
CA GLN A 156 -22.72 12.45 -13.13
C GLN A 156 -22.57 12.40 -11.60
N GLN A 157 -21.85 11.39 -11.09
CA GLN A 157 -21.64 11.18 -9.65
C GLN A 157 -20.33 11.81 -9.14
N ALA A 158 -19.48 12.30 -10.05
CA ALA A 158 -18.21 12.91 -9.70
C ALA A 158 -18.41 14.19 -8.86
N ILE A 159 -17.69 14.28 -7.74
CA ILE A 159 -17.80 15.39 -6.80
C ILE A 159 -16.85 16.52 -7.23
N LYS A 160 -17.32 17.77 -7.20
CA LYS A 160 -16.46 18.96 -7.29
C LYS A 160 -15.83 19.23 -5.93
N SER A 161 -14.50 19.17 -5.82
CA SER A 161 -13.79 19.61 -4.61
C SER A 161 -13.32 21.05 -4.81
N GLY A 162 -13.56 21.92 -3.83
CA GLY A 162 -13.30 23.36 -3.89
C GLY A 162 -11.88 23.73 -4.37
N THR A 163 -11.82 24.87 -5.07
CA THR A 163 -10.75 25.45 -5.92
C THR A 163 -10.33 24.67 -7.17
N GLU A 164 -10.69 23.39 -7.31
CA GLU A 164 -10.45 22.62 -8.53
C GLU A 164 -11.74 22.53 -9.36
N GLU A 165 -11.77 23.15 -10.54
CA GLU A 165 -12.92 23.11 -11.47
C GLU A 165 -13.22 21.70 -12.04
N ASN A 166 -12.45 20.69 -11.64
CA ASN A 166 -12.36 19.40 -12.31
C ASN A 166 -13.19 18.32 -11.60
N MET A 167 -14.08 17.67 -12.36
CA MET A 167 -14.93 16.57 -11.90
C MET A 167 -14.11 15.28 -11.76
N ILE A 168 -13.90 14.81 -10.52
CA ILE A 168 -13.15 13.58 -10.25
C ILE A 168 -14.02 12.60 -9.46
N PRO A 169 -14.18 11.34 -9.90
CA PRO A 169 -14.93 10.34 -9.16
C PRO A 169 -14.19 9.92 -7.89
N ARG A 170 -14.76 10.20 -6.71
CA ARG A 170 -14.20 9.85 -5.39
C ARG A 170 -15.27 9.29 -4.46
N THR A 171 -14.87 8.41 -3.53
CA THR A 171 -15.76 7.75 -2.56
C THR A 171 -16.19 8.65 -1.42
N ALA A 172 -15.40 9.70 -1.11
CA ALA A 172 -15.69 10.67 -0.08
C ALA A 172 -15.11 12.04 -0.47
N PRO A 173 -15.70 13.16 0.01
CA PRO A 173 -15.06 14.47 -0.05
C PRO A 173 -13.75 14.47 0.74
N ALA A 174 -12.79 15.31 0.36
CA ALA A 174 -11.54 15.48 1.10
C ALA A 174 -11.85 15.86 2.56
N SER A 175 -11.25 15.16 3.53
CA SER A 175 -11.44 15.49 4.95
C SER A 175 -10.93 16.91 5.23
N THR A 176 -11.83 17.79 5.66
CA THR A 176 -11.50 19.19 5.99
C THR A 176 -10.75 19.34 7.31
N GLU A 177 -10.60 18.27 8.08
CA GLU A 177 -10.02 18.31 9.43
C GLU A 177 -8.49 18.36 9.45
N ASN A 178 -7.81 17.88 8.40
CA ASN A 178 -6.35 17.95 8.30
C ASN A 178 -5.90 18.18 6.84
N PRO A 179 -5.30 19.35 6.52
CA PRO A 179 -4.72 19.63 5.20
C PRO A 179 -3.65 18.63 4.75
N TRP A 180 -3.05 17.90 5.69
CA TRP A 180 -2.01 16.89 5.47
C TRP A 180 -2.53 15.45 5.52
N SER A 181 -3.84 15.24 5.58
CA SER A 181 -4.44 13.90 5.53
C SER A 181 -4.17 13.25 4.17
N GLN A 182 -3.66 12.02 4.18
CA GLN A 182 -3.56 11.26 2.94
C GLN A 182 -4.97 10.93 2.42
N PRO A 183 -5.20 11.04 1.09
CA PRO A 183 -6.47 10.65 0.50
C PRO A 183 -6.77 9.16 0.77
N GLU A 184 -8.05 8.79 0.78
CA GLU A 184 -8.43 7.39 0.85
C GLU A 184 -7.82 6.62 -0.33
N SER A 185 -6.99 5.61 -0.05
CA SER A 185 -6.39 4.70 -1.05
C SER A 185 -7.42 4.17 -2.06
N VAL A 186 -8.66 3.95 -1.63
CA VAL A 186 -9.79 3.51 -2.46
C VAL A 186 -10.15 4.53 -3.55
N SER A 187 -10.08 5.83 -3.25
CA SER A 187 -10.36 6.89 -4.23
C SER A 187 -9.28 6.94 -5.30
N VAL A 188 -8.00 6.83 -4.93
CA VAL A 188 -6.88 6.77 -5.88
C VAL A 188 -7.06 5.58 -6.83
N GLU A 189 -7.36 4.40 -6.28
CA GLU A 189 -7.56 3.19 -7.08
C GLU A 189 -8.74 3.34 -8.06
N LEU A 190 -9.90 3.81 -7.59
CA LEU A 190 -11.07 4.07 -8.42
C LEU A 190 -10.74 5.02 -9.58
N THR A 191 -10.19 6.19 -9.23
CA THR A 191 -9.85 7.22 -10.20
C THR A 191 -8.85 6.71 -11.25
N ALA A 192 -7.89 5.87 -10.85
CA ALA A 192 -6.94 5.24 -11.76
C ALA A 192 -7.61 4.24 -12.72
N TYR A 193 -8.59 3.44 -12.26
CA TYR A 193 -9.38 2.59 -13.17
C TYR A 193 -10.20 3.41 -14.18
N VAL A 194 -10.82 4.51 -13.75
CA VAL A 194 -11.54 5.42 -14.66
C VAL A 194 -10.60 6.00 -15.70
N LEU A 195 -9.39 6.43 -15.30
CA LEU A 195 -8.35 6.89 -16.22
C LEU A 195 -8.00 5.83 -17.26
N MET A 196 -7.75 4.59 -16.84
CA MET A 196 -7.46 3.50 -17.77
C MET A 196 -8.66 3.18 -18.68
N ALA A 197 -9.89 3.24 -18.18
CA ALA A 197 -11.10 3.03 -18.98
C ALA A 197 -11.27 4.09 -20.07
N ARG A 198 -10.80 5.32 -19.84
CA ARG A 198 -10.79 6.41 -20.84
C ARG A 198 -9.69 6.22 -21.89
N LEU A 199 -8.52 5.74 -21.50
CA LEU A 199 -7.31 5.71 -22.33
C LEU A 199 -6.99 4.38 -23.02
N SER A 200 -7.69 3.30 -22.68
CA SER A 200 -7.47 1.96 -23.26
C SER A 200 -8.22 1.62 -24.57
N PRO A 201 -9.23 2.37 -25.05
CA PRO A 201 -9.77 2.13 -26.40
C PRO A 201 -8.70 2.31 -27.49
N GLN A 202 -8.89 1.65 -28.64
CA GLN A 202 -7.98 1.79 -29.79
C GLN A 202 -7.88 3.24 -30.29
N ASN A 203 -9.02 3.95 -30.31
CA ASN A 203 -9.10 5.36 -30.69
C ASN A 203 -9.57 6.17 -29.47
N VAL A 204 -8.64 6.92 -28.87
CA VAL A 204 -8.95 7.79 -27.72
C VAL A 204 -9.49 9.12 -28.24
N SER A 205 -10.67 9.51 -27.76
CA SER A 205 -11.30 10.78 -28.15
C SER A 205 -10.57 11.98 -27.51
N LYS A 206 -10.62 13.16 -28.16
CA LYS A 206 -10.07 14.40 -27.57
C LYS A 206 -10.75 14.76 -26.24
N GLU A 207 -12.03 14.44 -26.10
CA GLU A 207 -12.77 14.62 -24.85
C GLU A 207 -12.23 13.71 -23.73
N ASP A 208 -11.98 12.44 -24.04
CA ASP A 208 -11.38 11.50 -23.09
C ASP A 208 -9.97 11.93 -22.68
N ILE A 209 -9.17 12.47 -23.61
CA ILE A 209 -7.83 13.01 -23.28
C ILE A 209 -7.97 14.20 -22.33
N LYS A 210 -8.87 15.16 -22.59
CA LYS A 210 -9.09 16.32 -21.72
C LYS A 210 -9.47 15.88 -20.29
N LYS A 211 -10.47 14.99 -20.17
CA LYS A 211 -10.88 14.44 -18.86
C LYS A 211 -9.76 13.64 -18.19
N ALA A 212 -8.95 12.93 -18.97
CA ALA A 212 -7.79 12.21 -18.48
C ALA A 212 -6.71 13.15 -17.94
N THR A 213 -6.45 14.29 -18.58
CA THR A 213 -5.51 15.31 -18.08
C THR A 213 -5.91 15.81 -16.70
N ASP A 214 -7.21 16.08 -16.49
CA ASP A 214 -7.74 16.53 -15.20
C ASP A 214 -7.54 15.48 -14.09
N ILE A 215 -7.79 14.21 -14.43
CA ILE A 215 -7.58 13.08 -13.52
C ILE A 215 -6.09 12.91 -13.18
N VAL A 216 -5.21 13.01 -14.18
CA VAL A 216 -3.75 12.88 -14.00
C VAL A 216 -3.21 13.99 -13.10
N ALA A 217 -3.66 15.23 -13.30
CA ALA A 217 -3.28 16.36 -12.45
C ALA A 217 -3.64 16.09 -10.98
N TRP A 218 -4.79 15.47 -10.73
CA TRP A 218 -5.16 15.08 -9.37
C TRP A 218 -4.36 13.91 -8.81
N LEU A 219 -4.17 12.84 -9.58
CA LEU A 219 -3.37 11.68 -9.16
C LEU A 219 -1.93 12.08 -8.83
N ALA A 220 -1.34 12.99 -9.61
CA ALA A 220 -0.02 13.55 -9.38
C ALA A 220 0.10 14.22 -7.99
N LYS A 221 -0.95 14.94 -7.56
CA LYS A 221 -1.01 15.55 -6.21
C LYS A 221 -1.14 14.52 -5.09
N GLN A 222 -1.63 13.32 -5.38
CA GLN A 222 -1.79 12.26 -4.38
C GLN A 222 -0.54 11.37 -4.26
N GLN A 223 0.42 11.50 -5.18
CA GLN A 223 1.64 10.70 -5.19
C GLN A 223 2.58 11.15 -4.06
N ASN A 224 3.12 10.19 -3.31
CA ASN A 224 4.12 10.47 -2.29
C ASN A 224 5.49 10.81 -2.91
N ALA A 225 6.41 11.32 -2.10
CA ALA A 225 7.72 11.77 -2.56
C ALA A 225 8.65 10.66 -3.09
N TYR A 226 8.30 9.39 -2.89
CA TYR A 226 9.02 8.25 -3.42
C TYR A 226 8.38 7.68 -4.70
N GLY A 227 7.36 8.35 -5.22
CA GLY A 227 6.64 7.94 -6.44
C GLY A 227 5.54 6.89 -6.20
N GLY A 228 5.25 6.52 -4.96
CA GLY A 228 4.17 5.59 -4.61
C GLY A 228 2.89 6.28 -4.12
N PHE A 229 1.91 5.47 -3.71
CA PHE A 229 0.67 5.91 -3.07
C PHE A 229 0.53 5.25 -1.69
N ALA A 230 -0.65 5.33 -1.07
CA ALA A 230 -0.85 4.91 0.32
C ALA A 230 -0.86 3.37 0.51
N SER A 231 -1.14 2.59 -0.54
CA SER A 231 -1.24 1.12 -0.51
C SER A 231 -0.48 0.49 -1.67
N THR A 232 -0.53 -0.84 -1.79
CA THR A 232 0.04 -1.56 -2.93
C THR A 232 -0.85 -1.44 -4.16
N GLN A 233 -2.16 -1.58 -3.99
CA GLN A 233 -3.11 -1.69 -5.11
C GLN A 233 -3.32 -0.36 -5.84
N ASP A 234 -3.50 0.73 -5.09
CA ASP A 234 -3.56 2.07 -5.65
C ASP A 234 -2.24 2.42 -6.35
N THR A 235 -1.08 2.06 -5.79
CA THR A 235 0.22 2.29 -6.41
C THR A 235 0.35 1.59 -7.76
N VAL A 236 0.06 0.29 -7.82
CA VAL A 236 0.17 -0.48 -9.07
C VAL A 236 -0.77 0.07 -10.15
N VAL A 237 -2.03 0.30 -9.79
CA VAL A 237 -3.07 0.73 -10.75
C VAL A 237 -2.85 2.19 -11.18
N ALA A 238 -2.49 3.08 -10.26
CA ALA A 238 -2.21 4.48 -10.58
C ALA A 238 -0.97 4.62 -11.46
N LEU A 239 0.13 3.91 -11.15
CA LEU A 239 1.32 3.92 -12.01
C LEU A 239 1.02 3.34 -13.39
N GLN A 240 0.23 2.27 -13.48
CA GLN A 240 -0.23 1.73 -14.77
C GLN A 240 -1.04 2.77 -15.56
N ALA A 241 -1.95 3.49 -14.89
CA ALA A 241 -2.79 4.50 -15.53
C ALA A 241 -1.99 5.73 -15.99
N LEU A 242 -1.06 6.22 -15.16
CA LEU A 242 -0.15 7.32 -15.47
C LEU A 242 0.78 6.96 -16.64
N ALA A 243 1.34 5.75 -16.64
CA ALA A 243 2.15 5.26 -17.75
C ALA A 243 1.35 5.18 -19.06
N LYS A 244 0.10 4.71 -18.99
CA LYS A 244 -0.81 4.67 -20.15
C LYS A 244 -1.11 6.08 -20.67
N TYR A 245 -1.38 7.05 -19.80
CA TYR A 245 -1.54 8.45 -20.19
C TYR A 245 -0.28 9.01 -20.84
N GLY A 246 0.89 8.75 -20.26
CA GLY A 246 2.18 9.14 -20.81
C GLY A 246 2.37 8.57 -22.22
N ALA A 247 2.02 7.30 -22.46
CA ALA A 247 2.11 6.69 -23.78
C ALA A 247 1.14 7.29 -24.81
N VAL A 248 -0.08 7.64 -24.41
CA VAL A 248 -1.11 8.21 -25.31
C VAL A 248 -0.86 9.68 -25.62
N THR A 249 -0.32 10.44 -24.68
CA THR A 249 -0.07 11.88 -24.81
C THR A 249 1.38 12.23 -25.15
N TYR A 250 2.23 11.22 -25.28
CA TYR A 250 3.65 11.40 -25.55
C TYR A 250 3.87 12.29 -26.77
N THR A 251 4.59 13.37 -26.54
CA THR A 251 5.15 14.23 -27.57
C THR A 251 6.65 14.30 -27.32
N ARG A 252 7.46 14.20 -28.38
CA ARG A 252 8.91 14.31 -28.25
C ARG A 252 9.26 15.72 -27.75
N SER A 253 9.78 15.81 -26.53
CA SER A 253 10.34 17.06 -26.00
C SER A 253 11.67 17.36 -26.68
N GLU A 254 11.85 18.58 -27.17
CA GLU A 254 13.08 19.02 -27.83
C GLU A 254 13.96 19.74 -26.81
N ASP A 255 13.45 20.87 -26.31
CA ASP A 255 14.13 21.77 -25.38
C ASP A 255 13.07 22.46 -24.53
N LEU A 256 13.03 22.12 -23.25
CA LEU A 256 12.09 22.66 -22.28
C LEU A 256 12.85 23.17 -21.05
N LEU A 257 12.76 24.48 -20.81
CA LEU A 257 13.31 25.14 -19.64
C LEU A 257 12.20 25.40 -18.62
N ILE A 258 12.33 24.84 -17.44
CA ILE A 258 11.43 25.06 -16.30
C ILE A 258 12.18 25.86 -15.25
N THR A 259 11.67 27.02 -14.89
CA THR A 259 12.25 27.88 -13.85
C THR A 259 11.30 28.02 -12.68
N VAL A 260 11.78 27.70 -11.49
CA VAL A 260 11.08 27.87 -10.21
C VAL A 260 11.69 29.07 -9.49
N LYS A 261 10.85 30.02 -9.07
CA LYS A 261 11.24 31.23 -8.35
C LYS A 261 10.46 31.36 -7.06
N SER A 262 11.07 31.95 -6.03
CA SER A 262 10.36 32.43 -4.84
C SER A 262 10.42 33.96 -4.80
N ASP A 263 9.51 34.59 -4.06
CA ASP A 263 9.44 36.06 -3.88
C ASP A 263 10.71 36.66 -3.28
N LYS A 264 11.57 35.82 -2.70
CA LYS A 264 12.91 36.18 -2.21
C LYS A 264 13.93 36.16 -3.38
N THR A 265 15.04 35.47 -3.18
CA THR A 265 16.18 35.37 -4.12
C THR A 265 16.36 33.98 -4.72
N PHE A 266 15.50 33.01 -4.35
CA PHE A 266 15.60 31.66 -4.84
C PHE A 266 15.13 31.58 -6.29
N GLN A 267 16.02 31.14 -7.16
CA GLN A 267 15.73 30.82 -8.55
C GLN A 267 16.46 29.53 -8.91
N GLN A 268 15.72 28.52 -9.35
CA GLN A 268 16.27 27.29 -9.88
C GLN A 268 15.71 27.03 -11.26
N SER A 269 16.58 26.69 -12.20
CA SER A 269 16.18 26.30 -13.56
C SER A 269 16.55 24.85 -13.82
N PHE A 270 15.66 24.15 -14.52
CA PHE A 270 15.78 22.77 -14.96
C PHE A 270 15.65 22.73 -16.47
N HIS A 271 16.66 22.18 -17.14
CA HIS A 271 16.67 22.01 -18.58
C HIS A 271 16.32 20.56 -18.90
N LEU A 272 15.31 20.36 -19.75
CA LEU A 272 14.82 19.06 -20.17
C LEU A 272 14.97 18.93 -21.68
N ASP A 273 15.69 17.88 -22.11
CA ASP A 273 15.90 17.51 -23.49
C ASP A 273 15.78 15.98 -23.67
N ASP A 274 15.91 15.49 -24.89
CA ASP A 274 15.76 14.06 -25.20
C ASP A 274 16.81 13.17 -24.49
N THR A 275 17.96 13.74 -24.09
CA THR A 275 19.06 13.00 -23.44
C THR A 275 18.84 12.83 -21.95
N ASN A 276 18.17 13.79 -21.29
CA ASN A 276 18.00 13.81 -19.84
C ASN A 276 16.54 13.63 -19.37
N ARG A 277 15.58 13.38 -20.29
CA ARG A 277 14.14 13.23 -20.02
C ARG A 277 13.74 12.18 -18.97
N LEU A 278 14.59 11.19 -18.69
CA LEU A 278 14.36 10.14 -17.67
C LEU A 278 15.19 10.35 -16.41
N VAL A 279 16.02 11.40 -16.37
CA VAL A 279 16.88 11.70 -15.23
C VAL A 279 16.09 12.53 -14.24
N LEU A 280 15.96 12.04 -13.01
CA LEU A 280 15.37 12.79 -11.93
C LEU A 280 16.24 14.02 -11.62
N GLN A 281 15.63 15.20 -11.75
CA GLN A 281 16.24 16.46 -11.33
C GLN A 281 15.46 16.98 -10.12
N GLN A 282 16.18 17.37 -9.07
CA GLN A 282 15.59 17.84 -7.81
C GLN A 282 16.33 19.06 -7.28
N ALA A 283 15.61 19.94 -6.59
CA ALA A 283 16.19 21.05 -5.85
C ALA A 283 15.44 21.23 -4.53
N THR A 284 16.20 21.52 -3.48
CA THR A 284 15.64 21.80 -2.16
C THR A 284 15.05 23.19 -2.14
N LEU A 285 13.78 23.29 -1.73
CA LEU A 285 13.12 24.56 -1.49
C LEU A 285 13.62 25.17 -0.16
N PRO A 286 14.01 26.45 -0.12
CA PRO A 286 14.63 27.06 1.06
C PRO A 286 13.64 27.27 2.22
N ASP A 287 12.38 27.57 1.93
CA ASP A 287 11.35 27.88 2.92
C ASP A 287 10.11 26.99 2.73
N ILE A 288 9.69 26.30 3.79
CA ILE A 288 8.47 25.47 3.80
C ILE A 288 7.69 25.81 5.09
N PRO A 289 6.48 26.40 5.02
CA PRO A 289 5.76 26.82 3.80
C PRO A 289 6.33 28.10 3.16
N GLY A 290 6.20 28.24 1.85
CA GLY A 290 6.60 29.43 1.09
C GLY A 290 5.86 29.53 -0.25
N GLU A 291 5.81 30.73 -0.84
CA GLU A 291 5.24 30.95 -2.17
C GLU A 291 6.30 30.79 -3.26
N TYR A 292 5.97 30.00 -4.28
CA TYR A 292 6.83 29.68 -5.41
C TYR A 292 6.05 29.82 -6.72
N THR A 293 6.66 30.47 -7.71
CA THR A 293 6.13 30.60 -9.06
C THR A 293 6.94 29.75 -10.03
N MET A 294 6.23 29.06 -10.93
CA MET A 294 6.85 28.21 -11.95
C MET A 294 6.58 28.77 -13.34
N GLN A 295 7.63 28.88 -14.14
CA GLN A 295 7.59 29.35 -15.51
C GLN A 295 8.22 28.30 -16.41
N ALA A 296 7.52 27.89 -17.47
CA ALA A 296 8.02 26.97 -18.47
C ALA A 296 8.13 27.68 -19.82
N SER A 297 9.25 27.46 -20.52
CA SER A 297 9.50 28.00 -21.86
C SER A 297 10.16 26.94 -22.74
N GLY A 298 9.74 26.83 -24.00
CA GLY A 298 10.30 25.87 -24.97
C GLY A 298 9.24 24.96 -25.57
N LYS A 299 9.67 23.82 -26.11
CA LYS A 299 8.80 22.80 -26.73
C LYS A 299 8.98 21.45 -26.05
N GLY A 300 7.93 21.04 -25.32
CA GLY A 300 7.88 19.74 -24.69
C GLY A 300 6.83 19.69 -23.59
N CYS A 301 6.72 18.52 -22.96
CA CYS A 301 5.94 18.34 -21.74
C CYS A 301 6.89 17.94 -20.61
N GLY A 302 6.77 18.63 -19.47
CA GLY A 302 7.51 18.32 -18.25
C GLY A 302 6.55 17.96 -17.13
N TYR A 303 6.87 16.92 -16.37
CA TYR A 303 6.17 16.57 -15.14
C TYR A 303 6.94 17.17 -13.97
N VAL A 304 6.31 18.08 -13.22
CA VAL A 304 6.92 18.70 -12.05
C VAL A 304 6.10 18.33 -10.82
N GLN A 305 6.77 17.77 -9.83
CA GLN A 305 6.18 17.41 -8.56
C GLN A 305 6.85 18.22 -7.45
N VAL A 306 6.05 18.99 -6.73
CA VAL A 306 6.49 19.63 -5.48
C VAL A 306 6.17 18.65 -4.36
N SER A 307 7.22 18.16 -3.69
CA SER A 307 7.08 17.23 -2.58
C SER A 307 7.48 17.92 -1.28
N ASP A 308 6.49 18.32 -0.48
CA ASP A 308 6.72 18.85 0.87
C ASP A 308 6.94 17.68 1.85
N VAL A 309 8.17 17.16 1.89
CA VAL A 309 8.52 16.07 2.81
C VAL A 309 8.99 16.64 4.15
N LEU A 310 8.04 17.03 4.99
CA LEU A 310 8.33 17.34 6.39
C LEU A 310 8.43 16.04 7.19
N ARG A 311 9.65 15.66 7.58
CA ARG A 311 9.88 14.59 8.56
C ARG A 311 10.17 15.20 9.92
N TYR A 312 9.26 15.01 10.86
CA TYR A 312 9.45 15.42 12.25
C TYR A 312 8.85 14.38 13.19
N ASN A 313 9.43 14.27 14.37
CA ASN A 313 8.91 13.37 15.40
C ASN A 313 7.69 14.01 16.05
N ILE A 314 6.55 13.34 15.94
CA ILE A 314 5.34 13.68 16.70
C ILE A 314 5.13 12.69 17.83
N PRO A 315 4.64 13.13 19.00
CA PRO A 315 4.05 12.22 19.95
C PRO A 315 2.94 11.42 19.26
N PRO A 316 2.80 10.11 19.54
CA PRO A 316 1.69 9.33 19.00
C PRO A 316 0.36 10.00 19.35
N SER A 317 -0.47 10.27 18.35
CA SER A 317 -1.86 10.63 18.58
C SER A 317 -2.58 9.49 19.31
N LYS A 318 -3.59 9.80 20.13
CA LYS A 318 -4.59 8.80 20.53
C LYS A 318 -5.30 8.36 19.25
N ASN A 319 -5.03 7.14 18.81
CA ASN A 319 -5.47 6.65 17.51
C ASN A 319 -6.95 6.26 17.52
N GLU A 320 -7.52 6.21 16.32
CA GLU A 320 -8.86 5.68 16.07
C GLU A 320 -9.01 4.26 16.64
N ASP A 321 -10.17 4.00 17.25
CA ASP A 321 -10.48 2.80 18.03
C ASP A 321 -10.52 1.49 17.21
N THR A 322 -10.01 1.42 15.98
CA THR A 322 -10.19 0.25 15.09
C THR A 322 -9.58 -1.02 15.66
N PHE A 323 -8.44 -0.90 16.34
CA PHE A 323 -7.74 -2.01 16.99
C PHE A 323 -7.45 -1.66 18.44
N THR A 324 -7.41 -2.68 19.31
CA THR A 324 -6.97 -2.49 20.69
C THR A 324 -5.88 -3.50 21.02
N LEU A 325 -4.72 -2.98 21.44
CA LEU A 325 -3.55 -3.75 21.78
C LEU A 325 -3.18 -3.48 23.22
N ASP A 326 -2.97 -4.52 24.01
CA ASP A 326 -2.25 -4.45 25.28
C ASP A 326 -0.99 -5.32 25.15
N VAL A 327 0.13 -4.81 25.65
CA VAL A 327 1.39 -5.54 25.57
C VAL A 327 1.85 -5.74 26.99
N LYS A 328 2.22 -6.97 27.36
CA LYS A 328 2.82 -7.29 28.66
C LYS A 328 4.17 -7.95 28.44
N ALA A 329 5.13 -7.58 29.29
CA ALA A 329 6.46 -8.18 29.25
C ALA A 329 6.60 -9.01 30.52
N CYS A 330 7.04 -10.26 30.38
CA CYS A 330 7.22 -11.14 31.51
C CYS A 330 8.63 -11.74 31.45
N PRO A 331 9.42 -11.66 32.54
CA PRO A 331 10.63 -12.47 32.62
C PRO A 331 10.26 -13.95 32.57
N ARG A 332 11.05 -14.76 31.85
CA ARG A 332 10.81 -16.20 31.69
C ARG A 332 11.09 -16.99 32.97
N SER A 333 11.89 -16.42 33.87
CA SER A 333 12.17 -16.93 35.21
C SER A 333 11.55 -16.00 36.25
N GLN A 334 10.69 -16.57 37.11
CA GLN A 334 10.23 -15.91 38.33
C GLN A 334 11.14 -16.25 39.53
N GLN A 335 12.40 -16.59 39.28
CA GLN A 335 13.41 -16.84 40.31
C GLN A 335 14.69 -16.08 39.98
N CYS A 336 14.87 -14.98 40.71
CA CYS A 336 16.14 -14.30 40.85
C CYS A 336 17.13 -15.25 41.53
N HIS A 337 17.90 -16.01 40.77
CA HIS A 337 19.28 -16.41 41.10
C HIS A 337 19.85 -17.20 39.91
N GLY A 338 20.92 -16.65 39.31
CA GLY A 338 21.89 -17.42 38.53
C GLY A 338 21.45 -17.87 37.13
N GLU A 339 21.97 -17.16 36.14
CA GLU A 339 22.30 -17.63 34.79
C GLU A 339 21.19 -17.65 33.70
N VAL A 340 21.45 -16.79 32.69
CA VAL A 340 20.95 -16.73 31.30
C VAL A 340 19.42 -16.65 31.13
N GLY A 341 18.83 -15.45 31.06
CA GLY A 341 18.99 -14.53 29.92
C GLY A 341 17.83 -14.58 28.91
N GLY A 342 16.67 -15.15 29.25
CA GLY A 342 15.47 -15.18 28.40
C GLY A 342 14.31 -14.37 28.94
N TRP A 343 13.68 -13.55 28.10
CA TRP A 343 12.45 -12.82 28.39
C TRP A 343 11.34 -13.31 27.47
N ASP A 344 10.11 -13.45 27.97
CA ASP A 344 8.95 -13.73 27.12
C ASP A 344 8.08 -12.46 27.07
N LEU A 345 8.03 -11.78 25.92
CA LEU A 345 7.01 -10.78 25.67
C LEU A 345 5.69 -11.49 25.38
N LYS A 346 4.68 -11.28 26.23
CA LYS A 346 3.32 -11.76 26.00
C LYS A 346 2.48 -10.59 25.51
N TRP A 347 2.16 -10.60 24.23
CA TRP A 347 1.28 -9.63 23.59
C TRP A 347 -0.16 -10.10 23.79
N LEU A 348 -0.96 -9.28 24.46
CA LEU A 348 -2.33 -9.61 24.75
C LEU A 348 -3.20 -8.59 24.01
N MET A 349 -3.66 -8.91 22.79
CA MET A 349 -4.50 -7.98 22.05
C MET A 349 -5.85 -7.87 22.73
N CYS A 350 -6.02 -6.88 23.62
CA CYS A 350 -7.20 -6.70 24.47
C CYS A 350 -7.43 -5.24 24.79
N ASN A 351 -8.70 -4.88 24.91
CA ASN A 351 -9.09 -3.67 25.60
C ASN A 351 -8.77 -3.76 27.10
N SER A 352 -8.18 -2.69 27.65
CA SER A 352 -7.88 -2.55 29.08
C SER A 352 -9.12 -2.20 29.92
N SER A 353 -10.30 -2.10 29.32
CA SER A 353 -11.54 -1.69 29.97
C SER A 353 -12.69 -2.60 29.53
N SER A 354 -13.05 -3.59 30.37
CA SER A 354 -14.32 -4.36 30.44
C SER A 354 -14.99 -4.93 29.17
N SER A 355 -14.54 -4.63 27.96
CA SER A 355 -14.93 -5.31 26.72
C SER A 355 -13.78 -6.20 26.26
N LEU A 356 -14.09 -7.40 25.79
CA LEU A 356 -13.10 -8.41 25.42
C LEU A 356 -12.60 -8.26 23.97
N ASP A 357 -12.88 -7.13 23.31
CA ASP A 357 -12.77 -7.04 21.87
C ASP A 357 -11.37 -6.61 21.39
N SER A 358 -10.71 -7.41 20.54
CA SER A 358 -9.42 -7.10 19.90
C SER A 358 -9.55 -6.23 18.63
N TYR A 359 -10.74 -6.20 18.02
CA TYR A 359 -11.10 -5.40 16.86
C TYR A 359 -12.42 -4.65 17.13
N VAL A 360 -12.38 -3.32 17.17
CA VAL A 360 -13.57 -2.47 17.45
C VAL A 360 -14.12 -1.81 16.19
N GLY A 361 -13.55 -2.13 15.02
CA GLY A 361 -14.10 -1.63 13.76
C GLY A 361 -15.52 -2.13 13.48
N SER A 362 -16.20 -1.47 12.55
CA SER A 362 -17.60 -1.75 12.17
C SER A 362 -17.84 -3.17 11.60
N ARG A 363 -16.77 -3.91 11.27
CA ARG A 363 -16.83 -5.25 10.67
C ARG A 363 -16.81 -6.35 11.74
N GLY A 364 -17.15 -7.58 11.34
CA GLY A 364 -17.04 -8.76 12.24
C GLY A 364 -15.59 -9.19 12.52
N THR A 365 -14.67 -8.85 11.61
CA THR A 365 -13.22 -9.13 11.69
C THR A 365 -12.47 -8.07 10.87
N SER A 366 -11.17 -7.87 11.13
CA SER A 366 -10.31 -7.03 10.28
C SER A 366 -9.98 -7.69 8.95
N ASN A 367 -9.35 -6.94 8.05
CA ASN A 367 -8.62 -7.56 6.94
C ASN A 367 -7.32 -8.23 7.46
N MET A 368 -6.39 -8.58 6.56
CA MET A 368 -5.02 -8.91 6.93
C MET A 368 -4.43 -7.78 7.77
N ALA A 369 -3.90 -8.13 8.94
CA ALA A 369 -3.35 -7.17 9.88
C ALA A 369 -1.86 -7.43 10.07
N MET A 370 -1.12 -6.34 10.24
CA MET A 370 0.29 -6.37 10.55
C MET A 370 0.51 -5.85 11.96
N ILE A 371 1.37 -6.54 12.71
CA ILE A 371 1.91 -6.04 13.96
C ILE A 371 3.38 -5.73 13.72
N GLU A 372 3.73 -4.45 13.81
CA GLU A 372 5.08 -3.96 13.73
C GLU A 372 5.57 -3.58 15.13
N VAL A 373 6.63 -4.25 15.57
CA VAL A 373 7.24 -4.05 16.89
C VAL A 373 8.61 -3.43 16.66
N LYS A 374 8.84 -2.23 17.20
CA LYS A 374 10.21 -1.72 17.33
C LYS A 374 10.90 -2.47 18.46
N MET A 375 12.05 -3.08 18.19
CA MET A 375 12.81 -3.81 19.21
C MET A 375 13.46 -2.83 20.19
N LEU A 376 13.58 -3.25 21.45
CA LEU A 376 14.37 -2.52 22.45
C LEU A 376 15.86 -2.65 22.12
N SER A 377 16.61 -1.59 22.36
CA SER A 377 18.06 -1.61 22.19
C SER A 377 18.69 -2.73 23.03
N GLY A 378 19.50 -3.58 22.39
CA GLY A 378 20.17 -4.72 23.04
C GLY A 378 19.33 -5.99 23.16
N PHE A 379 18.14 -6.05 22.56
CA PHE A 379 17.28 -7.24 22.54
C PHE A 379 17.08 -7.77 21.12
N HIS A 380 17.04 -9.09 20.99
CA HIS A 380 16.71 -9.77 19.74
C HIS A 380 15.59 -10.81 19.96
N PRO A 381 14.74 -11.08 18.95
CA PRO A 381 13.66 -12.04 19.08
C PRO A 381 14.17 -13.49 19.01
N LEU A 382 13.51 -14.37 19.75
CA LEU A 382 13.68 -15.83 19.71
C LEU A 382 12.49 -16.43 18.94
N MET A 383 12.80 -17.13 17.84
CA MET A 383 11.83 -17.67 16.89
C MET A 383 11.03 -18.86 17.46
N GLN A 384 9.90 -18.62 18.13
CA GLN A 384 8.88 -19.65 18.41
C GLN A 384 7.47 -19.07 18.52
N GLN A 385 6.63 -19.22 17.49
CA GLN A 385 5.19 -18.98 17.55
C GLN A 385 4.41 -19.90 16.58
N PRO A 386 3.46 -20.72 17.06
CA PRO A 386 2.62 -21.56 16.20
C PRO A 386 1.40 -20.85 15.58
N LEU A 387 1.12 -19.59 15.94
CA LEU A 387 -0.13 -18.88 15.60
C LEU A 387 0.03 -17.77 14.54
N VAL A 388 1.20 -17.63 13.93
CA VAL A 388 1.52 -16.54 13.00
C VAL A 388 1.90 -17.11 11.64
N LYS A 389 1.47 -16.45 10.56
CA LYS A 389 1.74 -16.93 9.20
C LYS A 389 3.18 -16.72 8.78
N ARG A 390 3.72 -15.57 9.15
CA ARG A 390 5.09 -15.16 8.86
C ARG A 390 5.56 -14.16 9.90
N VAL A 391 6.84 -14.24 10.20
CA VAL A 391 7.56 -13.28 11.03
C VAL A 391 8.76 -12.81 10.24
N GLU A 392 8.88 -11.51 10.04
CA GLU A 392 10.04 -10.89 9.41
C GLU A 392 10.81 -10.11 10.46
N ILE A 393 12.09 -10.41 10.58
CA ILE A 393 13.01 -9.70 11.47
C ILE A 393 13.82 -8.74 10.60
N GLY A 394 13.54 -7.45 10.71
CA GLY A 394 14.40 -6.39 10.21
C GLY A 394 15.46 -5.99 11.23
N GLU A 395 16.28 -4.98 10.91
CA GLU A 395 17.38 -4.54 11.78
C GLU A 395 16.88 -3.94 13.12
N GLU A 396 15.84 -3.09 13.08
CA GLU A 396 15.25 -2.47 14.27
C GLU A 396 13.81 -2.91 14.56
N HIS A 397 13.17 -3.58 13.61
CA HIS A 397 11.74 -3.85 13.62
C HIS A 397 11.45 -5.33 13.39
N LEU A 398 10.44 -5.83 14.10
CA LEU A 398 9.86 -7.15 13.89
C LEU A 398 8.45 -6.97 13.33
N THR A 399 8.19 -7.60 12.19
CA THR A 399 6.88 -7.56 11.54
C THR A 399 6.22 -8.93 11.61
N ILE A 400 5.01 -8.98 12.17
CA ILE A 400 4.20 -10.18 12.32
C ILE A 400 2.99 -10.08 11.40
N TYR A 401 2.77 -11.12 10.60
CA TYR A 401 1.69 -11.20 9.62
C TYR A 401 0.54 -12.04 10.19
N LEU A 402 -0.64 -11.41 10.33
CA LEU A 402 -1.86 -12.06 10.80
C LEU A 402 -2.89 -12.14 9.68
N ASP A 403 -3.54 -13.30 9.55
CA ASP A 403 -4.68 -13.51 8.64
C ASP A 403 -5.79 -12.47 8.89
N GLN A 404 -6.19 -12.33 10.15
CA GLN A 404 -7.24 -11.41 10.59
C GLN A 404 -7.18 -11.23 12.10
N VAL A 405 -7.61 -10.07 12.57
CA VAL A 405 -7.92 -9.80 13.97
C VAL A 405 -9.43 -9.96 14.13
N ARG A 406 -9.83 -10.88 15.02
CA ARG A 406 -11.24 -11.10 15.36
C ARG A 406 -11.68 -10.10 16.41
N LYS A 407 -13.00 -9.97 16.62
CA LYS A 407 -13.51 -9.31 17.82
C LYS A 407 -13.05 -10.06 19.06
N GLU A 408 -13.13 -11.39 19.07
CA GLU A 408 -12.65 -12.21 20.18
C GLU A 408 -11.18 -11.96 20.55
N ARG A 409 -10.90 -12.10 21.85
CA ARG A 409 -9.59 -11.97 22.46
C ARG A 409 -8.53 -12.84 21.77
N GLN A 410 -7.51 -12.21 21.19
CA GLN A 410 -6.34 -12.90 20.63
C GLN A 410 -5.07 -12.64 21.44
N THR A 411 -4.27 -13.68 21.66
CA THR A 411 -3.01 -13.59 22.41
C THR A 411 -1.88 -14.13 21.56
N TYR A 412 -0.80 -13.36 21.45
CA TYR A 412 0.42 -13.74 20.75
C TYR A 412 1.57 -13.64 21.75
N THR A 413 2.58 -14.48 21.66
CA THR A 413 3.77 -14.39 22.51
C THR A 413 4.99 -14.14 21.63
N LEU A 414 6.08 -13.60 22.14
CA LEU A 414 7.33 -13.52 21.45
C LEU A 414 8.40 -13.67 22.51
N ALA A 415 9.13 -14.76 22.45
CA ALA A 415 10.32 -14.88 23.26
C ALA A 415 11.38 -13.91 22.72
N MET A 416 12.16 -13.30 23.59
CA MET A 416 13.27 -12.43 23.24
C MET A 416 14.44 -12.67 24.20
N SER A 417 15.64 -12.45 23.70
CA SER A 417 16.87 -12.58 24.46
C SER A 417 17.62 -11.26 24.44
N GLN A 418 18.36 -11.00 25.51
CA GLN A 418 19.15 -9.78 25.66
C GLN A 418 20.60 -10.08 25.29
N ASP A 419 21.09 -9.42 24.23
CA ASP A 419 22.48 -9.52 23.80
C ASP A 419 23.36 -8.52 24.56
N ILE A 420 22.86 -7.29 24.72
CA ILE A 420 23.63 -6.17 25.26
C ILE A 420 22.87 -5.52 26.41
N PRO A 421 23.48 -5.37 27.60
CA PRO A 421 22.88 -4.62 28.70
C PRO A 421 22.83 -3.12 28.35
N VAL A 422 21.64 -2.54 28.34
CA VAL A 422 21.41 -1.12 28.06
C VAL A 422 20.82 -0.43 29.29
N LYS A 423 21.42 0.70 29.69
CA LYS A 423 20.90 1.57 30.76
C LYS A 423 19.90 2.59 30.18
N ASP A 424 18.95 3.04 31.00
CA ASP A 424 17.95 4.05 30.63
C ASP A 424 17.15 3.72 29.36
N LEU A 425 16.76 2.45 29.23
CA LEU A 425 15.96 1.96 28.10
C LEU A 425 14.75 2.86 27.86
N LYS A 426 14.64 3.37 26.63
CA LYS A 426 13.51 4.18 26.21
C LYS A 426 12.31 3.29 25.81
N PRO A 427 11.09 3.85 25.84
CA PRO A 427 9.89 3.15 25.39
C PRO A 427 10.02 2.71 23.94
N ALA A 428 9.52 1.52 23.61
CA ALA A 428 9.43 1.03 22.24
C ALA A 428 8.01 1.17 21.70
N ALA A 429 7.91 1.38 20.39
CA ALA A 429 6.66 1.52 19.68
C ALA A 429 6.15 0.16 19.19
N VAL A 430 4.86 -0.08 19.35
CA VAL A 430 4.17 -1.24 18.79
C VAL A 430 2.97 -0.74 18.01
N LYS A 431 2.90 -1.09 16.73
CA LYS A 431 1.88 -0.64 15.80
C LYS A 431 1.10 -1.83 15.27
N VAL A 432 -0.22 -1.74 15.29
CA VAL A 432 -1.12 -2.68 14.61
C VAL A 432 -1.85 -1.92 13.53
N TYR A 433 -1.91 -2.44 12.30
CA TYR A 433 -2.62 -1.78 11.21
C TYR A 433 -3.24 -2.77 10.22
N ASP A 434 -4.30 -2.32 9.56
CA ASP A 434 -4.92 -3.03 8.43
C ASP A 434 -4.01 -2.86 7.20
N TYR A 435 -3.54 -3.96 6.62
CA TYR A 435 -2.57 -3.92 5.51
C TYR A 435 -3.08 -3.15 4.29
N TYR A 436 -4.38 -3.29 3.98
CA TYR A 436 -4.96 -2.65 2.80
C TYR A 436 -5.43 -1.22 3.07
N GLN A 437 -5.55 -0.84 4.35
CA GLN A 437 -5.93 0.49 4.78
C GLN A 437 -5.01 0.95 5.92
N PRO A 438 -3.73 1.29 5.65
CA PRO A 438 -2.75 1.61 6.69
C PRO A 438 -3.14 2.80 7.57
N GLY A 439 -4.04 3.67 7.08
CA GLY A 439 -4.63 4.77 7.87
C GLY A 439 -5.46 4.29 9.07
N ARG A 440 -5.95 3.04 9.07
CA ARG A 440 -6.56 2.38 10.23
C ARG A 440 -5.50 1.66 11.02
N PHE A 441 -4.90 2.35 11.98
CA PHE A 441 -3.85 1.80 12.82
C PHE A 441 -4.06 2.14 14.29
N PHE A 442 -3.46 1.32 15.14
CA PHE A 442 -3.30 1.59 16.56
C PHE A 442 -1.82 1.52 16.89
N LEU A 443 -1.27 2.64 17.37
CA LEU A 443 0.09 2.78 17.85
C LEU A 443 0.07 2.91 19.38
N MET A 444 0.84 2.06 20.05
CA MET A 444 1.11 2.15 21.48
C MET A 444 2.60 2.37 21.69
N LEU A 445 2.95 3.41 22.45
CA LEU A 445 4.26 3.49 23.08
C LEU A 445 4.18 2.76 24.41
N LYS A 446 5.00 1.73 24.56
CA LYS A 446 5.09 1.05 25.83
C LYS A 446 6.38 1.45 26.51
N ASN A 447 6.23 2.14 27.64
CA ASN A 447 7.35 2.39 28.54
C ASN A 447 7.98 1.06 28.93
N SER A 448 9.31 1.06 28.98
CA SER A 448 10.19 0.02 29.50
C SER A 448 10.00 -0.26 31.01
N ASN A 449 8.79 -0.08 31.55
CA ASN A 449 8.39 -0.62 32.86
C ASN A 449 8.43 -2.16 32.89
N ILE A 450 8.88 -2.79 31.80
CA ILE A 450 9.54 -4.10 31.73
C ILE A 450 10.65 -4.24 32.81
N PHE A 451 11.17 -3.14 33.36
CA PHE A 451 12.25 -3.12 34.35
C PHE A 451 11.92 -2.52 35.73
N ASN A 452 10.66 -2.24 36.06
CA ASN A 452 10.33 -1.80 37.44
C ASN A 452 10.40 -2.95 38.47
N SER A 453 10.60 -4.20 38.03
CA SER A 453 10.80 -5.36 38.92
C SER A 453 12.22 -5.96 38.87
N LEU A 454 13.21 -5.26 38.30
CA LEU A 454 14.59 -5.52 38.71
C LEU A 454 14.68 -5.01 40.14
N CYS A 455 14.50 -5.91 41.10
CA CYS A 455 14.79 -5.64 42.50
C CYS A 455 16.17 -4.97 42.57
N PHE A 456 16.17 -3.68 42.88
CA PHE A 456 17.32 -2.95 43.39
C PHE A 456 17.68 -3.57 44.74
N SER A 457 18.48 -4.65 44.71
CA SER A 457 19.40 -4.92 45.79
C SER A 457 20.80 -4.81 45.18
N GLN A 458 21.54 -3.80 45.64
CA GLN A 458 22.94 -3.49 45.29
C GLN A 458 23.18 -2.54 44.11
N VAL A 459 22.57 -1.35 44.10
CA VAL A 459 23.31 -0.11 43.78
C VAL A 459 22.69 1.04 44.58
N CYS A 460 23.43 1.59 45.53
CA CYS A 460 23.10 2.87 46.16
C CYS A 460 23.49 4.04 45.23
N ALA A 461 22.77 5.15 45.41
CA ALA A 461 23.01 6.52 44.91
C ALA A 461 22.51 6.81 43.47
N ALA A 462 21.72 7.84 43.19
CA ALA A 462 21.13 8.90 44.01
C ALA A 462 19.78 9.30 43.38
N CYS A 463 18.75 9.49 44.22
CA CYS A 463 17.59 10.29 43.83
C CYS A 463 18.04 11.74 43.76
N ASP A 464 17.89 12.38 42.61
CA ASP A 464 17.89 13.84 42.56
C ASP A 464 16.60 14.33 41.88
N LEU A 465 15.67 14.74 42.73
CA LEU A 465 14.57 15.63 42.41
C LEU A 465 15.13 17.05 42.43
N SER A 466 15.60 17.56 41.30
CA SER A 466 15.54 19.02 41.07
C SER A 466 15.51 19.37 39.58
N SER A 467 14.52 20.18 39.27
CA SER A 467 14.37 20.97 38.06
C SER A 467 15.64 21.77 37.74
N GLN A 468 16.20 21.62 36.54
CA GLN A 468 16.64 22.74 35.70
C GLN A 468 16.95 22.26 34.28
N ILE A 469 16.07 22.61 33.35
CA ILE A 469 16.33 22.50 31.92
C ILE A 469 17.38 23.56 31.57
N LYS A 470 18.58 23.14 31.19
CA LYS A 470 19.48 23.93 30.35
C LYS A 470 19.65 23.19 29.03
N PRO A 471 19.27 23.79 27.88
CA PRO A 471 19.51 23.17 26.59
C PRO A 471 21.00 23.23 26.27
N THR A 472 21.66 22.08 26.25
CA THR A 472 22.99 21.93 25.65
C THR A 472 22.80 21.37 24.24
N ILE A 473 23.09 22.21 23.25
CA ILE A 473 23.08 21.84 21.82
C ILE A 473 24.34 21.02 21.56
N TYR A 474 24.19 19.77 21.14
CA TYR A 474 25.28 19.00 20.52
C TYR A 474 25.14 19.13 19.01
N VAL A 475 26.15 19.74 18.37
CA VAL A 475 26.34 19.70 16.93
C VAL A 475 27.09 18.42 16.61
N LEU A 476 26.41 17.45 16.00
CA LEU A 476 27.06 16.29 15.38
C LEU A 476 27.04 16.50 13.86
N TRP A 477 28.23 16.67 13.29
CA TRP A 477 28.47 16.63 11.85
C TRP A 477 28.21 15.21 11.32
N PRO A 478 27.40 15.01 10.27
CA PRO A 478 27.45 13.79 9.49
C PRO A 478 28.70 13.88 8.59
N SER A 479 29.73 13.13 8.96
CA SER A 479 30.73 12.67 8.00
C SER A 479 30.01 11.78 6.99
N GLY A 480 30.17 12.13 5.70
CA GLY A 480 29.45 11.47 4.62
C GLY A 480 29.91 10.05 4.33
N VAL A 481 29.06 9.33 3.60
CA VAL A 481 29.37 8.19 2.73
C VAL A 481 28.25 8.19 1.68
N LEU A 482 28.51 8.66 0.46
CA LEU A 482 28.91 7.89 -0.74
C LEU A 482 27.88 6.85 -1.18
#